data_AF-A0A7V8X7Z4-F1
#
_entry.id   AF-A0A7V8X7Z4-F1
#
_cell.length_a   1.000
_cell.length_b   1.000
_cell.length_c   1.000
_cell.angle_alpha   90.00
_cell.angle_beta   90.00
_cell.angle_gamma   90.00
#
_symmetry.space_group_name_H-M   'P 1'
#
loop_
_entity.id
_entity.type
_entity.pdbx_description
1 polymer ?
#
loop_
_entity_poly.entity_id
_entity_poly.type
_entity_poly.pdbx_seq_one_letter_code
_entity_poly.pdbx_strand_id
1 'polypeptide(L)' 'FDLERGTPLEVGSLNGAVVRLGSEAGIPTPLNLAIYGALRPYENGVQTPPGVSA' A
#
# COMPACT_ATOMS: atom_id res chain seq x y z
N PHE A 1 8.86 -11.87 2.66
CA PHE A 1 8.81 -10.44 2.26
C PHE A 1 8.09 -9.62 3.32
N ASP A 2 8.16 -8.28 3.28
CA ASP A 2 7.59 -7.41 4.34
C ASP A 2 6.10 -7.66 4.62
N LEU A 3 5.31 -7.86 3.57
CA LEU A 3 3.89 -8.21 3.67
C LEU A 3 3.67 -9.49 4.50
N GLU A 4 4.42 -10.55 4.23
CA GLU A 4 4.31 -11.82 4.96
C GLU A 4 4.80 -11.71 6.41
N ARG A 5 5.69 -10.75 6.68
CA ARG A 5 6.22 -10.45 8.01
C ARG A 5 5.32 -9.47 8.79
N GLY A 6 4.28 -8.95 8.16
CA GLY A 6 3.39 -7.94 8.74
C GLY A 6 4.06 -6.57 8.94
N THR A 7 5.23 -6.34 8.32
CA THR A 7 5.93 -5.06 8.36
C THR A 7 5.14 -4.02 7.54
N PRO A 8 5.14 -2.74 7.95
CA PRO A 8 4.63 -1.64 7.13
C PRO A 8 5.15 -1.66 5.69
N LEU A 9 4.31 -1.24 4.74
CA LEU A 9 4.65 -1.20 3.32
C LEU A 9 4.70 0.25 2.83
N GLU A 10 5.64 0.54 1.94
CA GLU A 10 5.78 1.84 1.27
C GLU A 10 4.80 2.02 0.08
N VAL A 11 3.61 1.43 0.14
CA VAL A 11 2.68 1.37 -0.99
C VAL A 11 2.14 2.76 -1.38
N GLY A 12 1.94 3.67 -0.41
CA GLY A 12 1.50 5.04 -0.68
C GLY A 12 2.59 5.90 -1.32
N SER A 13 3.83 5.80 -0.86
CA SER A 13 4.96 6.58 -1.40
C SER A 13 5.44 6.05 -2.75
N LEU A 14 5.22 4.77 -3.06
CA LEU A 14 5.59 4.15 -4.34
C LEU A 14 4.41 4.14 -5.33
N ASN A 15 3.52 3.15 -5.24
CA ASN A 15 2.43 2.99 -6.21
C ASN A 15 1.41 4.14 -6.13
N GLY A 16 1.08 4.59 -4.91
CA GLY A 16 0.19 5.73 -4.71
C GLY A 16 0.74 7.02 -5.34
N ALA A 17 2.05 7.26 -5.24
CA ALA A 17 2.70 8.41 -5.89
C ALA A 17 2.61 8.32 -7.42
N VAL A 18 2.83 7.15 -8.01
CA VAL A 18 2.69 6.94 -9.46
C VAL A 18 1.25 7.17 -9.92
N VAL A 19 0.25 6.72 -9.15
CA VAL A 19 -1.17 6.98 -9.45
C VAL A 19 -1.47 8.48 -9.43
N ARG A 20 -1.03 9.19 -8.40
CA ARG A 20 -1.23 10.63 -8.26
C ARG A 20 -0.58 11.42 -9.40
N LEU A 21 0.72 11.19 -9.65
CA LEU A 21 1.46 11.88 -10.70
C LEU A 21 0.91 11.55 -12.10
N GLY A 22 0.52 10.29 -12.33
CA GLY A 22 -0.14 9.89 -13.57
C GLY A 22 -1.45 10.66 -13.79
N SER A 23 -2.29 10.79 -12.76
CA SER A 23 -3.52 11.57 -12.83
C SER A 23 -3.25 13.05 -13.13
N GLU A 24 -2.26 13.66 -12.49
CA GLU A 24 -1.85 15.05 -12.73
C GLU A 24 -1.38 15.27 -14.18
N ALA A 25 -0.73 14.26 -14.78
CA ALA A 25 -0.24 14.30 -16.15
C ALA A 25 -1.26 13.81 -17.21
N GLY A 26 -2.45 13.37 -16.81
CA GLY A 26 -3.43 12.74 -17.72
C GLY A 26 -3.01 11.37 -18.27
N ILE A 27 -2.09 10.68 -17.59
CA ILE A 27 -1.57 9.36 -17.98
C ILE A 27 -2.18 8.28 -17.06
N PRO A 28 -2.98 7.34 -17.59
CA PRO A 28 -3.55 6.27 -16.77
C PRO A 28 -2.48 5.27 -16.32
N THR A 29 -2.54 4.85 -15.05
CA THR A 29 -1.58 3.92 -14.43
C THR A 29 -2.28 2.68 -13.85
N PRO A 30 -3.03 1.90 -14.66
CA PRO A 30 -3.97 0.88 -14.17
C PRO A 30 -3.32 -0.20 -13.31
N LEU A 31 -2.09 -0.60 -13.62
CA LEU A 31 -1.38 -1.61 -12.83
C LEU A 31 -0.93 -1.06 -11.46
N ASN A 32 -0.49 0.20 -11.40
CA ASN A 32 -0.15 0.83 -10.11
C ASN A 32 -1.40 1.05 -9.26
N LEU A 33 -2.54 1.37 -9.89
CA LEU A 33 -3.81 1.48 -9.19
C LEU A 33 -4.24 0.13 -8.58
N ALA A 34 -4.11 -0.96 -9.33
CA ALA A 34 -4.44 -2.30 -8.84
C ALA A 34 -3.54 -2.70 -7.65
N ILE A 35 -2.23 -2.48 -7.75
CA ILE A 35 -1.28 -2.78 -6.67
C ILE A 35 -1.56 -1.92 -5.45
N TYR A 36 -1.74 -0.60 -5.64
CA TYR A 36 -2.05 0.33 -4.56
C TYR A 36 -3.34 -0.08 -3.85
N GLY A 37 -4.42 -0.35 -4.58
CA GLY A 37 -5.69 -0.78 -4.01
C GLY A 37 -5.60 -2.10 -3.23
N ALA A 38 -4.85 -3.08 -3.73
CA ALA A 38 -4.69 -4.37 -3.09
C ALA A 38 -3.86 -4.29 -1.79
N LEU A 39 -2.84 -3.44 -1.75
CA LEU A 39 -1.85 -3.42 -0.67
C LEU A 39 -2.03 -2.28 0.35
N ARG A 40 -2.80 -1.23 0.03
CA ARG A 40 -3.09 -0.12 0.96
C ARG A 40 -3.57 -0.56 2.35
N PRO A 41 -4.40 -1.62 2.53
CA PRO A 41 -4.79 -2.06 3.87
C PRO A 41 -3.62 -2.47 4.78
N TYR A 42 -2.47 -2.81 4.20
CA TYR A 42 -1.26 -3.26 4.92
C TYR A 42 -0.19 -2.18 5.02
N GLU A 43 -0.47 -0.93 4.62
CA GLU A 43 0.49 0.18 4.63
C GLU A 43 1.15 0.39 6.00
N ASN A 44 0.37 0.23 7.08
CA ASN A 44 0.87 0.36 8.45
C ASN A 44 1.29 -0.98 9.10
N GLY A 45 1.43 -2.03 8.29
CA GLY A 45 1.68 -3.38 8.78
C GLY A 45 0.41 -4.04 9.33
N VAL A 46 0.54 -5.28 9.80
CA VAL A 46 -0.59 -5.97 10.46
C VAL A 46 -0.78 -5.34 11.84
N GLN A 47 -1.93 -4.71 12.06
CA GLN A 47 -2.30 -4.26 13.38
C GLN A 47 -2.63 -5.48 14.25
N THR A 48 -1.79 -5.78 15.23
CA THR A 48 -2.17 -6.72 16.29
C THR A 48 -3.36 -6.10 17.03
N PRO A 49 -4.52 -6.77 17.14
CA PRO A 49 -5.63 -6.26 17.92
C PRO A 49 -5.17 -6.03 19.37
N PRO A 50 -5.51 -4.88 19.98
CA PRO A 50 -5.18 -4.65 21.39
C PRO A 50 -5.93 -5.69 22.23
N GLY A 51 -5.18 -6.64 22.83
CA GLY A 51 -5.73 -7.62 23.78
C GLY A 51 -5.29 -9.07 23.59
N VAL A 52 -4.55 -9.44 22.54
CA VAL A 52 -3.93 -10.77 22.46
C VAL A 52 -2.48 -10.67 22.91
N SER A 53 -2.29 -10.63 24.23
CA SER A 53 -1.02 -10.97 24.86
C SER A 53 -0.82 -12.48 24.71
N ALA A 54 0.32 -12.87 24.13
CA ALA A 54 0.82 -14.25 24.22
C ALA A 54 1.16 -14.62 25.67
#